data_AF-A0AB39LCV3-F1
#
_entry.id   AF-A0AB39LCV3-F1
#
_cell.length_a   1.000
_cell.length_b   1.000
_cell.length_c   1.000
_cell.angle_alpha   90.00
_cell.angle_beta   90.00
_cell.angle_gamma   90.00
#
_symmetry.space_group_name_H-M   'P 1'
#
loop_
_entity.id
_entity.type
_entity.pdbx_description
1 polymer ?
#
loop_
_entity_poly.entity_id
_entity_poly.type
_entity_poly.pdbx_seq_one_letter_code
_entity_poly.pdbx_strand_id
1 'polypeptide(L)'
;MSTADFVFIESKDPIFLDLQAFCTALREKFPGILIRERTNPEKAYSLSWDYQSPQLTLESSLSSKKNVFVIDYFDSTNRLQDYASYIIWLRKWFPPEEKVSFCDEGYEYVFELPSDLSQKELENYLRTRFDE
;
A
#
# COMPACT_ATOMS: atom_id res chain seq x y z
N MET A 1 18.56 -0.59 3.65
CA MET A 1 17.36 -1.37 3.31
C MET A 1 16.20 -0.75 4.07
N SER A 2 15.25 -0.13 3.36
CA SER A 2 14.02 0.41 3.96
C SER A 2 13.28 -0.72 4.68
N THR A 3 12.86 -0.54 5.94
CA THR A 3 12.11 -1.58 6.65
C THR A 3 10.62 -1.56 6.35
N ALA A 4 10.11 -0.47 5.76
CA ALA A 4 8.76 -0.38 5.20
C ALA A 4 8.70 0.61 4.03
N ASP A 5 7.68 0.49 3.19
CA ASP A 5 7.30 1.49 2.20
C ASP A 5 5.91 2.05 2.50
N PHE A 6 5.61 3.26 2.01
CA PHE A 6 4.37 3.96 2.31
C PHE A 6 3.65 4.43 1.06
N VAL A 7 2.33 4.28 1.04
CA VAL A 7 1.41 4.94 0.10
C VAL A 7 0.51 5.86 0.92
N PHE A 8 0.66 7.17 0.78
CA PHE A 8 0.01 8.13 1.65
C PHE A 8 -0.56 9.33 0.91
N ILE A 9 -1.56 9.94 1.55
CA ILE A 9 -2.24 11.14 1.10
C ILE A 9 -1.98 12.27 2.09
N GLU A 10 -1.56 13.42 1.58
CA GLU A 10 -1.41 14.65 2.35
C GLU A 10 -2.70 15.48 2.25
N SER A 11 -3.74 15.06 2.98
CA SER A 11 -4.97 15.85 3.08
C SER A 11 -5.09 16.53 4.44
N LYS A 12 -5.65 17.74 4.42
CA LYS A 12 -6.04 18.48 5.63
C LYS A 12 -7.35 17.96 6.21
N ASP A 13 -8.16 17.30 5.38
CA ASP A 13 -9.47 16.79 5.76
C ASP A 13 -9.40 15.30 6.13
N PRO A 14 -10.33 14.81 6.96
CA PRO A 14 -10.43 13.39 7.26
C PRO A 14 -10.66 12.57 5.99
N ILE A 15 -9.82 11.56 5.76
CA ILE A 15 -9.97 10.64 4.63
C ILE A 15 -11.05 9.61 4.97
N PHE A 16 -12.11 9.60 4.16
CA PHE A 16 -13.10 8.53 4.22
C PHE A 16 -12.61 7.32 3.41
N LEU A 17 -12.34 6.23 4.12
CA LEU A 17 -12.10 4.91 3.53
C LEU A 17 -13.10 3.93 4.17
N ASP A 18 -13.93 3.33 3.31
CA ASP A 18 -14.87 2.28 3.68
C ASP A 18 -14.10 0.98 3.97
N LEU A 19 -13.89 0.71 5.26
CA LEU A 19 -13.14 -0.45 5.71
C LEU A 19 -13.82 -1.76 5.34
N GLN A 20 -15.15 -1.79 5.28
CA GLN A 20 -15.88 -3.01 4.95
C GLN A 20 -15.69 -3.35 3.46
N ALA A 21 -15.81 -2.35 2.59
CA ALA A 21 -15.51 -2.50 1.17
C ALA A 21 -14.05 -2.90 0.95
N PHE A 22 -13.11 -2.25 1.64
CA PHE A 22 -11.68 -2.55 1.56
C PHE A 22 -11.36 -3.99 1.97
N CYS A 23 -11.85 -4.44 3.13
CA CYS A 23 -11.67 -5.81 3.61
C CYS A 23 -12.30 -6.85 2.66
N THR A 24 -13.39 -6.51 1.99
CA THR A 24 -14.02 -7.40 0.99
C THR A 24 -13.11 -7.53 -0.23
N ALA A 25 -12.65 -6.41 -0.78
CA ALA A 25 -11.76 -6.41 -1.93
C ALA A 25 -10.39 -7.08 -1.63
N LEU A 26 -9.86 -6.95 -0.41
CA LEU A 26 -8.68 -7.70 0.03
C LEU A 26 -8.89 -9.21 -0.07
N ARG A 27 -10.03 -9.72 0.42
CA ARG A 27 -10.34 -11.16 0.38
C ARG A 27 -10.56 -11.67 -1.04
N GLU A 28 -11.11 -10.85 -1.92
CA GLU A 28 -11.26 -11.17 -3.34
C GLU A 28 -9.90 -11.20 -4.06
N LYS A 29 -9.03 -10.23 -3.79
CA LYS A 29 -7.70 -10.12 -4.41
C LYS A 29 -6.73 -11.18 -3.90
N PHE A 30 -6.83 -11.55 -2.62
CA PHE A 30 -5.94 -12.48 -1.93
C PHE A 30 -6.74 -13.54 -1.16
N PRO A 31 -7.20 -14.61 -1.83
CA PRO A 31 -8.00 -15.65 -1.17
C PRO A 31 -7.24 -16.31 -0.01
N GLY A 32 -7.76 -16.17 1.21
CA GLY A 32 -7.12 -16.68 2.43
C GLY A 32 -6.28 -15.66 3.20
N ILE A 33 -6.30 -14.38 2.80
CA ILE A 33 -5.67 -13.27 3.54
C ILE A 33 -6.16 -13.21 5.00
N LEU A 34 -5.22 -13.01 5.92
CA LEU A 34 -5.51 -12.78 7.32
C LEU A 34 -5.63 -11.28 7.53
N ILE A 35 -6.81 -10.83 7.97
CA ILE A 35 -7.09 -9.42 8.26
C ILE A 35 -7.33 -9.28 9.76
N ARG A 36 -6.61 -8.36 10.40
CA ARG A 36 -6.69 -8.08 11.83
C ARG A 36 -7.11 -6.63 12.03
N GLU A 37 -8.35 -6.44 12.46
CA GLU A 37 -8.85 -5.13 12.88
C GLU A 37 -8.32 -4.80 14.27
N ARG A 38 -7.84 -3.56 14.45
CA ARG A 38 -7.39 -3.04 15.74
C ARG A 38 -8.47 -2.08 16.24
N THR A 39 -9.15 -2.48 17.30
CA THR A 39 -10.22 -1.67 17.92
C THR A 39 -9.71 -0.64 18.92
N ASN A 40 -8.41 -0.59 19.19
CA ASN A 40 -7.83 0.38 20.13
C ASN A 40 -7.42 1.66 19.38
N PRO A 41 -8.10 2.80 19.62
CA PRO A 41 -7.80 4.09 18.98
C PRO A 41 -6.42 4.68 19.35
N GLU A 42 -5.78 4.20 20.42
CA GLU A 42 -4.43 4.62 20.81
C GLU A 42 -3.33 3.95 19.96
N LYS A 43 -3.67 2.91 19.19
CA LYS A 43 -2.71 2.25 18.30
C LYS A 43 -2.52 3.04 17.02
N ALA A 44 -1.31 2.98 16.46
CA ALA A 44 -0.95 3.67 15.21
C ALA A 44 -1.72 3.18 13.97
N TYR A 45 -2.25 1.95 14.02
CA TYR A 45 -2.91 1.29 12.89
C TYR A 45 -4.32 0.84 13.25
N SER A 46 -5.28 1.06 12.35
CA SER A 46 -6.66 0.55 12.45
C SER A 46 -6.81 -0.86 11.87
N LEU A 47 -5.96 -1.23 10.91
CA LEU A 47 -6.04 -2.50 10.20
C LEU A 47 -4.62 -2.99 9.87
N SER A 48 -4.40 -4.29 9.97
CA SER A 48 -3.20 -4.96 9.45
C SER A 48 -3.61 -6.25 8.74
N TRP A 49 -2.89 -6.61 7.69
CA TRP A 49 -3.13 -7.85 6.96
C TRP A 49 -1.84 -8.50 6.51
N ASP A 50 -1.91 -9.82 6.42
CA ASP A 50 -0.81 -10.69 6.02
C ASP A 50 -1.35 -11.78 5.09
N TYR A 51 -0.60 -12.04 4.04
CA TYR A 51 -0.93 -13.06 3.05
C TYR A 51 0.33 -13.82 2.67
N GLN A 52 0.23 -15.14 2.63
CA GLN A 52 1.33 -16.02 2.27
C GLN A 52 0.83 -17.11 1.33
N SER A 53 1.52 -17.23 0.20
CA SER A 53 1.34 -18.26 -0.82
C SER A 53 2.69 -18.62 -1.41
N PRO A 54 2.82 -19.73 -2.16
CA PRO A 54 4.09 -20.08 -2.81
C PRO A 54 4.62 -19.00 -3.77
N GLN A 55 3.75 -18.15 -4.33
CA GLN A 55 4.11 -17.14 -5.33
C GLN A 55 4.24 -15.71 -4.77
N LEU A 56 3.66 -15.45 -3.60
CA LEU A 56 3.54 -14.11 -3.02
C LEU A 56 3.44 -14.19 -1.50
N THR A 57 4.26 -13.39 -0.82
CA THR A 57 4.15 -13.09 0.61
C THR A 57 4.10 -11.59 0.79
N LEU A 58 3.14 -11.08 1.58
CA LEU A 58 3.03 -9.66 1.88
C LEU A 58 2.52 -9.44 3.31
N GLU A 59 2.98 -8.34 3.89
CA GLU A 59 2.53 -7.80 5.17
C GLU A 59 2.30 -6.30 5.00
N SER A 60 1.15 -5.80 5.44
CA SER A 60 0.80 -4.40 5.29
C SER A 60 -0.21 -3.95 6.33
N SER A 61 -0.28 -2.64 6.54
CA SER A 61 -1.13 -2.01 7.53
C SER A 61 -1.78 -0.72 7.02
N LEU A 62 -2.88 -0.30 7.63
CA LEU A 62 -3.53 0.98 7.41
C LEU A 62 -3.48 1.80 8.69
N SER A 63 -2.97 3.02 8.61
CA SER A 63 -2.91 3.95 9.75
C SER A 63 -4.29 4.20 10.34
N SER A 64 -4.36 4.51 11.64
CA SER A 64 -5.64 4.80 12.31
C SER A 64 -6.35 6.04 11.74
N LYS A 65 -5.61 6.95 11.11
CA LYS A 65 -6.14 8.12 10.38
C LYS A 65 -6.59 7.77 8.95
N LYS A 66 -6.39 6.52 8.52
CA LYS A 66 -6.74 5.97 7.19
C LYS A 66 -6.12 6.72 6.01
N ASN A 67 -5.01 7.41 6.24
CA ASN A 67 -4.34 8.26 5.25
C ASN A 67 -2.96 7.71 4.83
N VAL A 68 -2.54 6.57 5.41
CA VAL A 68 -1.27 5.91 5.08
C VAL A 68 -1.50 4.42 5.03
N PHE A 69 -1.23 3.82 3.87
CA PHE A 69 -0.95 2.40 3.76
C PHE A 69 0.54 2.18 3.99
N VAL A 70 0.86 1.23 4.87
CA VAL A 70 2.21 0.77 5.15
C VAL A 70 2.39 -0.59 4.51
N ILE A 71 3.48 -0.78 3.79
CA ILE A 71 3.91 -2.04 3.22
C ILE A 71 5.14 -2.47 4.01
N ASP A 72 4.93 -3.32 5.01
CA ASP A 72 5.97 -3.81 5.90
C ASP A 72 6.83 -4.89 5.20
N TYR A 73 6.22 -5.69 4.34
CA TYR A 73 6.92 -6.71 3.56
C TYR A 73 6.20 -7.02 2.26
N PHE A 74 6.96 -7.23 1.18
CA PHE A 74 6.43 -7.69 -0.10
C PHE A 74 7.49 -8.48 -0.88
N ASP A 75 7.19 -9.74 -1.16
CA ASP A 75 8.02 -10.59 -2.00
C ASP A 75 7.14 -11.48 -2.88
N SER A 76 7.53 -11.60 -4.15
CA SER A 76 6.79 -12.41 -5.12
C SER A 76 7.69 -12.90 -6.25
N THR A 77 7.21 -13.88 -7.01
CA THR A 77 7.94 -14.41 -8.17
C THR A 77 8.24 -13.35 -9.23
N ASN A 78 7.30 -12.43 -9.52
CA ASN A 78 7.50 -11.30 -10.43
C ASN A 78 7.55 -9.99 -9.64
N ARG A 79 8.45 -9.93 -8.65
CA ARG A 79 8.48 -8.90 -7.59
C ARG A 79 8.18 -7.49 -8.09
N LEU A 80 8.90 -7.00 -9.10
CA LEU A 80 8.72 -5.63 -9.61
C LEU A 80 7.31 -5.36 -10.13
N GLN A 81 6.79 -6.28 -10.95
CA GLN A 81 5.48 -6.18 -11.60
C GLN A 81 4.35 -6.29 -10.59
N ASP A 82 4.42 -7.30 -9.72
CA ASP A 82 3.39 -7.54 -8.71
C ASP A 82 3.37 -6.41 -7.68
N TYR A 83 4.55 -5.87 -7.33
CA TYR A 83 4.67 -4.78 -6.38
C TYR A 83 4.11 -3.46 -6.94
N ALA A 84 4.44 -3.12 -8.18
CA ALA A 84 3.83 -1.98 -8.86
C ALA A 84 2.29 -2.12 -8.94
N SER A 85 1.81 -3.33 -9.28
CA SER A 85 0.37 -3.63 -9.34
C SER A 85 -0.30 -3.46 -7.97
N TYR A 86 0.37 -3.88 -6.89
CA TYR A 86 -0.13 -3.74 -5.53
C TYR A 86 -0.19 -2.28 -5.06
N ILE A 87 0.87 -1.50 -5.30
CA ILE A 87 0.90 -0.06 -4.99
C ILE A 87 -0.22 0.70 -5.73
N ILE A 88 -0.40 0.44 -7.03
CA ILE A 88 -1.50 1.04 -7.82
C ILE A 88 -2.86 0.61 -7.29
N TRP A 89 -3.01 -0.64 -6.85
CA TRP A 89 -4.24 -1.10 -6.24
C TRP A 89 -4.54 -0.38 -4.92
N LEU A 90 -3.53 -0.14 -4.07
CA LEU A 90 -3.68 0.67 -2.85
C LEU A 90 -4.05 2.12 -3.17
N ARG A 91 -3.41 2.74 -4.18
CA ARG A 91 -3.71 4.11 -4.63
C ARG A 91 -5.19 4.33 -4.98
N LYS A 92 -5.88 3.31 -5.50
CA LYS A 92 -7.30 3.38 -5.88
C LYS A 92 -8.25 3.54 -4.70
N TRP A 93 -7.78 3.30 -3.47
CA TRP A 93 -8.58 3.51 -2.26
C TRP A 93 -8.51 4.94 -1.73
N PHE A 94 -7.67 5.78 -2.31
CA PHE A 94 -7.69 7.22 -2.10
C PHE A 94 -8.45 7.93 -3.23
N PRO A 95 -9.04 9.11 -2.95
CA PRO A 95 -9.73 9.87 -3.98
C PRO A 95 -8.83 10.15 -5.19
N PRO A 96 -9.36 10.07 -6.43
CA PRO A 96 -8.56 10.23 -7.65
C PRO A 96 -8.00 11.65 -7.83
N GLU A 97 -8.66 12.66 -7.29
CA GLU A 97 -8.28 14.08 -7.32
C GLU A 97 -7.20 14.47 -6.31
N GLU A 98 -6.97 13.61 -5.31
CA GLU A 98 -6.06 13.92 -4.22
C GLU A 98 -4.61 13.58 -4.56
N LYS A 99 -3.69 14.37 -4.00
CA LYS A 99 -2.26 14.14 -4.16
C LYS A 99 -1.84 12.97 -3.26
N VAL A 100 -1.49 11.86 -3.90
CA VAL A 100 -0.99 10.66 -3.23
C VAL A 100 0.47 10.47 -3.61
N SER A 101 1.27 10.04 -2.65
CA SER A 101 2.68 9.77 -2.84
C SER A 101 3.05 8.37 -2.36
N PHE A 102 4.06 7.82 -3.01
CA PHE A 102 4.79 6.63 -2.60
C PHE A 102 6.15 7.06 -2.07
N CYS A 103 6.55 6.57 -0.91
CA CYS A 103 7.91 6.81 -0.41
C CYS A 103 8.43 5.64 0.40
N ASP A 104 9.72 5.69 0.65
CA ASP A 104 10.41 4.77 1.55
C ASP A 104 10.43 5.29 2.99
N GLU A 105 10.93 4.46 3.91
CA GLU A 105 11.00 4.79 5.33
C GLU A 105 11.87 6.01 5.62
N GLY A 106 12.94 6.19 4.84
CA GLY A 106 13.85 7.32 4.96
C GLY A 106 13.29 8.63 4.38
N TYR A 107 12.18 8.59 3.66
CA TYR A 107 11.70 9.68 2.80
C TYR A 107 12.77 10.18 1.82
N GLU A 108 13.75 9.34 1.50
CA GLU A 108 14.85 9.67 0.59
C GLU A 108 14.33 9.74 -0.85
N TYR A 109 13.29 8.96 -1.14
CA TYR A 109 12.66 8.89 -2.45
C TYR A 109 11.14 9.06 -2.32
N VAL A 110 10.63 10.21 -2.74
CA VAL A 110 9.19 10.49 -2.82
C VAL A 110 8.77 10.51 -4.28
N PHE A 111 7.82 9.66 -4.65
CA PHE A 111 7.25 9.55 -5.97
C PHE A 111 5.76 9.89 -5.92
N GLU A 112 5.31 10.80 -6.78
CA GLU A 112 3.89 11.09 -6.88
C GLU A 112 3.16 9.92 -7.58
N LEU A 113 2.01 9.51 -7.04
CA LEU A 113 1.15 8.47 -7.59
C LEU A 113 -0.12 9.10 -8.19
N PRO A 114 -0.09 9.63 -9.43
CA PRO A 114 -1.29 10.04 -10.14
C PRO A 114 -2.33 8.92 -10.21
N SER A 115 -3.61 9.28 -10.27
CA SER A 115 -4.70 8.31 -10.35
C SER A 115 -4.77 7.57 -11.70
N ASP A 116 -4.16 8.14 -12.75
CA ASP A 116 -4.03 7.60 -14.10
C ASP A 116 -2.65 6.98 -14.38
N LEU A 117 -1.77 6.90 -13.38
CA LEU A 117 -0.44 6.31 -13.51
C LEU A 117 -0.51 4.87 -14.04
N SER A 118 0.24 4.58 -15.10
CA SER A 118 0.31 3.22 -15.63
C SER A 118 1.24 2.34 -14.79
N GLN A 119 0.95 1.03 -14.78
CA GLN A 119 1.79 0.05 -14.09
C GLN A 119 3.23 0.08 -14.60
N LYS A 120 3.42 0.23 -15.91
CA LYS A 120 4.74 0.25 -16.53
C LYS A 120 5.58 1.46 -16.13
N GLU A 121 4.96 2.62 -15.95
CA GLU A 121 5.65 3.82 -15.43
C GLU A 121 6.15 3.59 -14.01
N LEU A 122 5.29 3.02 -13.16
CA LEU A 122 5.69 2.69 -11.79
C LEU A 122 6.78 1.61 -11.74
N GLU A 123 6.69 0.57 -12.57
CA GLU A 123 7.73 -0.46 -12.69
C GLU A 123 9.09 0.14 -13.08
N ASN A 124 9.11 1.08 -14.03
CA ASN A 124 10.34 1.76 -14.43
C ASN A 124 10.94 2.58 -13.29
N TYR A 125 10.10 3.30 -12.54
CA TYR A 125 10.55 4.01 -11.34
C TYR A 125 11.11 3.07 -10.28
N LEU A 126 10.38 2.01 -9.93
CA LEU A 126 10.81 1.04 -8.93
C LEU A 126 12.13 0.35 -9.32
N ARG A 127 12.37 0.14 -10.61
CA ARG A 127 13.64 -0.42 -11.11
C ARG A 127 14.84 0.47 -10.77
N THR A 128 14.69 1.79 -10.90
CA THR A 128 15.77 2.74 -10.51
C THR A 128 16.09 2.71 -9.02
N ARG A 129 15.18 2.16 -8.18
CA ARG A 129 15.33 2.08 -6.73
C ARG A 129 15.87 0.73 -6.25
N PHE A 130 15.60 -0.36 -6.97
CA PHE A 130 16.02 -1.72 -6.57
C PHE A 130 17.32 -2.21 -7.23
N ASP A 131 17.82 -1.50 -8.26
CA ASP A 131 19.07 -1.82 -8.96
C ASP A 131 20.31 -1.11 -8.34
N GLU A 132 20.19 -0.46 -7.18
CA GLU A 132 21.31 0.05 -6.35
C GLU A 132 21.74 -0.95 -5.27
#